data_AF-A0A0S1Y0X4-F1
#
_entry.id   AF-A0A0S1Y0X4-F1
#
_cell.length_a   1.000
_cell.length_b   1.000
_cell.length_c   1.000
_cell.angle_alpha   90.00
_cell.angle_beta   90.00
_cell.angle_gamma   90.00
#
_symmetry.space_group_name_H-M   'P 1'
#
loop_
_entity.id
_entity.type
_entity.pdbx_description
1 polymer ?
#
loop_
_entity_poly.entity_id
_entity_poly.type
_entity_poly.pdbx_seq_one_letter_code
_entity_poly.pdbx_strand_id
1 'polypeptide(L)'
;MTPWLDLELLFDLYPDTATRNDFLRRAWQVLSADRMALSAALERRDHGEARQLAHRIQGTTAFLNGARERTVELFGALNQGLAQSDVDQITAACGPVLTYLSGLETALLSAAAAPGGCRNAWTEDAGTRPQ
;
A
#
# COMPACT_ATOMS: atom_id res chain seq x y z
N MET A 1 10.42 -6.93 -11.17
CA MET A 1 9.91 -5.93 -10.20
C MET A 1 8.66 -6.51 -9.58
N THR A 2 8.60 -6.66 -8.25
CA THR A 2 7.41 -7.18 -7.58
C THR A 2 6.28 -6.16 -7.73
N PRO A 3 5.11 -6.54 -8.25
CA PRO A 3 4.00 -5.61 -8.42
C PRO A 3 3.53 -5.10 -7.04
N TRP A 4 3.23 -3.80 -6.98
CA TRP A 4 2.76 -3.15 -5.75
C TRP A 4 1.44 -3.72 -5.25
N LEU A 5 0.61 -4.24 -6.16
CA LEU A 5 -0.69 -4.83 -5.89
C LEU A 5 -0.75 -6.27 -6.40
N ASP A 6 -1.41 -7.14 -5.64
CA ASP A 6 -1.81 -8.46 -6.11
C ASP A 6 -3.25 -8.35 -6.65
N LEU A 7 -3.36 -8.18 -7.96
CA LEU A 7 -4.65 -8.04 -8.62
C LEU A 7 -5.26 -9.36 -9.07
N GLU A 8 -4.50 -10.47 -9.04
CA GLU A 8 -5.00 -11.77 -9.52
C GLU A 8 -6.14 -12.26 -8.63
N LEU A 9 -5.94 -12.23 -7.31
CA LEU A 9 -6.99 -12.57 -6.35
C LEU A 9 -8.22 -11.65 -6.49
N LEU A 10 -7.99 -10.36 -6.77
CA LEU A 10 -9.08 -9.41 -6.98
C LEU A 10 -9.88 -9.69 -8.25
N PHE A 11 -9.26 -10.21 -9.31
CA PHE A 11 -9.97 -10.62 -10.52
C PHE A 11 -10.86 -11.83 -10.30
N ASP A 12 -10.45 -12.75 -9.42
CA ASP A 12 -11.22 -13.95 -9.10
C ASP A 12 -12.38 -13.64 -8.13
N LEU A 13 -12.16 -12.76 -7.15
CA LEU A 13 -13.18 -12.33 -6.19
C LEU A 13 -14.18 -11.32 -6.77
N TYR A 14 -13.70 -10.44 -7.66
CA TYR A 14 -14.50 -9.38 -8.30
C TYR A 14 -14.32 -9.42 -9.82
N PRO A 15 -15.01 -10.36 -10.50
CA PRO A 15 -14.90 -10.50 -11.95
C PRO A 15 -15.48 -9.28 -12.68
N ASP A 16 -16.51 -8.65 -12.09
CA ASP A 16 -17.09 -7.41 -12.59
C ASP A 16 -16.14 -6.22 -12.40
N THR A 17 -15.93 -5.48 -13.48
CA THR A 17 -14.99 -4.34 -13.49
C THR A 17 -15.50 -3.18 -12.65
N ALA A 18 -16.82 -2.90 -12.63
CA ALA A 18 -17.36 -1.81 -11.84
C ALA A 18 -17.17 -2.08 -10.34
N THR A 19 -17.55 -3.27 -9.88
CA THR A 19 -17.40 -3.72 -8.49
C THR A 19 -15.94 -3.72 -8.04
N ARG A 20 -15.02 -4.21 -8.90
CA ARG A 20 -13.59 -4.18 -8.61
C ARG A 20 -13.06 -2.75 -8.50
N ASN A 21 -13.48 -1.85 -9.39
CA ASN A 21 -13.07 -0.45 -9.33
C ASN A 21 -13.59 0.25 -8.08
N ASP A 22 -14.83 -0.02 -7.67
CA ASP A 22 -15.39 0.51 -6.43
C ASP A 22 -14.66 -0.03 -5.19
N PHE A 23 -14.31 -1.32 -5.19
CA PHE A 23 -13.47 -1.91 -4.16
C PHE A 23 -12.10 -1.21 -4.07
N LEU A 24 -11.41 -1.04 -5.20
CA LEU A 24 -10.09 -0.38 -5.26
C LEU A 24 -10.16 1.08 -4.80
N ARG A 25 -11.20 1.83 -5.20
CA ARG A 25 -11.42 3.21 -4.71
C ARG A 25 -11.67 3.23 -3.21
N ARG A 26 -12.44 2.27 -2.68
CA ARG A 26 -12.71 2.20 -1.25
C ARG A 26 -11.45 1.86 -0.46
N ALA A 27 -10.66 0.92 -0.95
CA ALA A 27 -9.36 0.57 -0.38
C ALA A 27 -8.42 1.79 -0.36
N TRP A 28 -8.37 2.56 -1.46
CA TRP A 28 -7.61 3.80 -1.53
C TRP A 28 -8.08 4.83 -0.49
N GLN A 29 -9.40 5.05 -0.36
CA GLN A 29 -9.94 6.00 0.62
C GLN A 29 -9.55 5.64 2.05
N VAL A 30 -9.66 4.36 2.41
CA VAL A 30 -9.27 3.87 3.75
C VAL A 30 -7.78 4.04 3.98
N LEU A 31 -6.94 3.60 3.02
CA LEU A 31 -5.49 3.72 3.14
C LEU A 31 -5.04 5.18 3.26
N SER A 32 -5.64 6.07 2.47
CA SER A 32 -5.33 7.50 2.48
C SER A 32 -5.69 8.16 3.81
N ALA A 33 -6.89 7.87 4.33
CA ALA A 33 -7.29 8.35 5.66
C ALA A 33 -6.35 7.85 6.75
N ASP A 34 -5.97 6.56 6.69
CA ASP A 34 -5.08 5.95 7.67
C ASP A 34 -3.66 6.52 7.60
N ARG A 35 -3.12 6.74 6.40
CA ARG A 35 -1.80 7.36 6.23
C ARG A 35 -1.78 8.78 6.77
N MET A 36 -2.81 9.58 6.48
CA MET A 36 -2.93 10.94 7.00
C MET A 36 -3.01 10.94 8.53
N ALA A 37 -3.83 10.06 9.11
CA ALA A 37 -3.93 9.89 10.56
C ALA A 37 -2.60 9.47 11.17
N LEU A 38 -1.87 8.55 10.53
CA LEU A 38 -0.56 8.09 11.00
C LEU A 38 0.46 9.23 11.01
N SER A 39 0.53 10.03 9.94
CA SER A 39 1.40 11.21 9.88
C SER A 39 1.09 12.17 11.03
N ALA A 40 -0.20 12.48 11.22
CA ALA A 40 -0.63 13.38 12.30
C ALA A 40 -0.33 12.84 13.70
N ALA A 41 -0.47 11.52 13.93
CA ALA A 41 -0.11 10.90 15.20
C ALA A 41 1.40 10.94 15.45
N LEU A 42 2.22 10.67 14.43
CA LEU A 42 3.68 10.77 14.51
C LEU A 42 4.14 12.21 14.78
N GLU A 43 3.55 13.20 14.12
CA GLU A 43 3.82 14.64 14.34
C GLU A 43 3.49 15.07 15.78
N ARG A 44 2.36 14.59 16.32
CA ARG A 44 1.95 14.83 17.72
C ARG A 44 2.74 13.99 18.73
N ARG A 45 3.62 13.09 18.28
CA ARG A 45 4.31 12.08 19.10
C ARG A 45 3.36 11.20 19.91
N ASP A 46 2.16 10.97 19.40
CA ASP A 46 1.19 10.04 19.97
C ASP A 46 1.54 8.62 19.54
N HIS A 47 2.50 8.02 20.24
CA HIS A 47 3.02 6.69 19.91
C HIS A 47 1.97 5.57 20.08
N GLY A 48 0.99 5.78 20.97
CA GLY A 48 -0.11 4.84 21.17
C GLY A 48 -1.04 4.79 19.96
N GLU A 49 -1.50 5.96 19.51
CA GLU A 49 -2.34 6.07 18.31
C GLU A 49 -1.57 5.65 17.06
N ALA A 50 -0.31 6.09 16.90
CA ALA A 50 0.53 5.73 15.77
C ALA A 50 0.71 4.20 15.65
N ARG A 51 0.84 3.48 16.78
CA ARG A 51 0.94 2.02 16.78
C ARG A 51 -0.36 1.35 16.34
N GLN A 52 -1.51 1.83 16.80
CA GLN A 52 -2.80 1.29 16.38
C GLN A 52 -3.03 1.49 14.88
N LEU A 53 -2.70 2.67 14.37
CA LEU A 53 -2.77 3.00 12.95
C LEU A 53 -1.80 2.15 12.13
N ALA A 54 -0.55 1.99 12.59
CA ALA A 54 0.43 1.14 11.92
C ALA A 54 -0.06 -0.30 11.77
N HIS A 55 -0.61 -0.90 12.84
CA HIS A 55 -1.21 -2.23 12.77
C HIS A 55 -2.42 -2.31 11.84
N ARG A 56 -3.31 -1.32 11.87
CA ARG A 56 -4.48 -1.28 10.98
C ARG A 56 -4.05 -1.23 9.51
N ILE A 57 -3.09 -0.37 9.18
CA ILE A 57 -2.56 -0.23 7.83
C ILE A 57 -1.89 -1.52 7.35
N GLN A 58 -1.13 -2.22 8.22
CA GLN A 58 -0.57 -3.53 7.88
C GLN A 58 -1.66 -4.54 7.51
N GLY A 59 -2.79 -4.55 8.23
CA GLY A 59 -3.93 -5.39 7.89
C GLY A 59 -4.51 -5.08 6.51
N THR A 60 -4.75 -3.79 6.23
CA THR A 60 -5.28 -3.32 4.94
C THR A 60 -4.32 -3.65 3.78
N THR A 61 -3.03 -3.39 3.95
CA THR A 61 -2.02 -3.62 2.92
C THR A 61 -1.72 -5.09 2.66
N ALA A 62 -1.86 -5.97 3.68
CA ALA A 62 -1.69 -7.42 3.52
C ALA A 62 -2.73 -8.05 2.59
N PHE A 63 -3.91 -7.44 2.44
CA PHE A 63 -4.95 -7.89 1.52
C PHE A 63 -4.73 -7.37 0.07
N LEU A 64 -4.03 -6.24 -0.07
CA LEU A 64 -3.94 -5.50 -1.33
C LEU A 64 -2.63 -5.73 -2.08
N ASN A 65 -1.54 -6.03 -1.35
CA ASN A 65 -0.20 -6.00 -1.92
C ASN A 65 0.25 -7.39 -2.42
N GLY A 66 1.08 -7.38 -3.46
CA GLY A 66 1.92 -8.53 -3.86
C GLY A 66 3.34 -8.47 -3.26
N ALA A 67 3.57 -7.58 -2.30
CA ALA A 67 4.87 -7.23 -1.71
C ALA A 67 4.85 -7.33 -0.17
N ARG A 68 4.38 -8.47 0.35
CA ARG A 68 4.12 -8.72 1.77
C ARG A 68 5.38 -8.54 2.61
N GLU A 69 6.50 -9.04 2.12
CA GLU A 69 7.80 -8.99 2.78
C GLU A 69 8.23 -7.54 3.02
N ARG A 70 8.06 -6.67 2.00
CA ARG A 70 8.42 -5.25 2.09
C ARG A 70 7.55 -4.49 3.08
N THR A 71 6.26 -4.82 3.18
CA THR A 71 5.39 -4.24 4.21
C THR A 71 5.82 -4.69 5.61
N VAL A 72 6.12 -5.98 5.79
CA VAL A 72 6.55 -6.51 7.08
C VAL A 72 7.86 -5.87 7.53
N GLU A 73 8.82 -5.70 6.64
CA GLU A 73 10.10 -5.06 6.91
C GLU A 73 9.93 -3.60 7.35
N LEU A 74 9.26 -2.78 6.53
CA LEU A 74 9.09 -1.34 6.77
C LEU A 74 8.31 -1.07 8.07
N PHE A 75 7.20 -1.79 8.26
CA PHE A 75 6.42 -1.63 9.49
C PHE A 75 7.05 -2.31 10.69
N GLY A 76 7.92 -3.30 10.51
CA GLY A 76 8.67 -3.93 11.60
C GLY A 76 9.55 -2.92 12.32
N ALA A 77 10.35 -2.16 11.57
CA ALA A 77 11.19 -1.09 12.12
C ALA A 77 10.37 0.01 12.82
N LEU A 78 9.27 0.45 12.20
CA LEU A 78 8.40 1.47 12.79
C LEU A 78 7.73 0.97 14.08
N ASN A 79 7.17 -0.24 14.07
CA ASN A 79 6.52 -0.83 15.24
C ASN A 79 7.50 -1.06 16.39
N GLN A 80 8.74 -1.43 16.10
CA GLN A 80 9.79 -1.57 17.11
C GLN A 80 10.06 -0.21 17.77
N GLY A 81 10.27 0.84 16.98
CA GLY A 81 10.50 2.20 17.50
C GLY A 81 9.33 2.68 18.34
N LEU A 82 8.10 2.49 17.86
CA LEU A 82 6.88 2.83 18.59
C LEU A 82 6.72 2.03 19.90
N ALA A 83 7.11 0.75 19.91
CA ALA A 83 7.05 -0.08 21.11
C ALA A 83 8.04 0.36 22.19
N GLN A 84 9.21 0.85 21.78
CA GLN A 84 10.29 1.28 22.67
C GLN A 84 10.24 2.78 22.98
N SER A 85 9.33 3.52 22.34
CA SER A 85 9.33 4.99 22.34
C SER A 85 10.69 5.58 21.91
N ASP A 86 11.39 4.88 21.02
CA ASP A 86 12.68 5.30 20.48
C ASP A 86 12.45 6.30 19.35
N VAL A 87 12.62 7.58 19.67
CA VAL A 87 12.36 8.70 18.75
C VAL A 87 13.28 8.68 17.54
N ASP A 88 14.53 8.25 17.69
CA ASP A 88 15.49 8.20 16.59
C ASP A 88 15.11 7.09 15.62
N GLN A 89 14.72 5.92 16.13
CA GLN A 89 14.22 4.82 15.31
C GLN A 89 12.89 5.16 14.62
N ILE A 90 11.95 5.80 15.33
CA ILE A 90 10.68 6.25 14.73
C ILE A 90 10.96 7.24 13.59
N THR A 91 11.85 8.21 13.80
CA THR A 91 12.20 9.22 12.79
C THR A 91 12.87 8.60 11.57
N ALA A 92 13.75 7.62 11.77
CA ALA A 92 14.38 6.90 10.67
C ALA A 92 13.39 6.03 9.87
N ALA A 93 12.39 5.45 10.54
CA ALA A 93 11.43 4.53 9.93
C ALA A 93 10.22 5.24 9.27
N CYS A 94 9.82 6.42 9.74
CA CYS A 94 8.58 7.06 9.31
C CYS A 94 8.59 7.47 7.82
N GLY A 95 9.67 8.08 7.35
CA GLY A 95 9.81 8.53 5.96
C GLY A 95 9.65 7.40 4.94
N PRO A 96 10.39 6.28 5.09
CA PRO A 96 10.22 5.09 4.25
C PRO A 96 8.80 4.52 4.26
N VAL A 97 8.15 4.43 5.42
CA VAL A 97 6.77 3.93 5.54
C VAL A 97 5.79 4.85 4.82
N LEU A 98 5.83 6.16 5.06
CA LEU A 98 4.91 7.10 4.41
C LEU A 98 5.09 7.15 2.89
N THR A 99 6.34 7.04 2.41
CA THR A 99 6.66 6.94 0.98
C THR A 99 6.08 5.68 0.36
N TYR A 100 6.24 4.54 1.04
CA TYR A 100 5.67 3.26 0.62
C TYR A 100 4.14 3.32 0.52
N LEU A 101 3.47 3.88 1.53
CA LEU A 101 2.01 4.03 1.53
C LEU A 101 1.52 4.95 0.41
N SER A 102 2.25 6.02 0.12
CA SER A 102 1.92 6.93 -1.00
C SER A 102 2.05 6.22 -2.36
N GLY A 103 3.04 5.34 -2.50
CA GLY A 103 3.20 4.47 -3.67
C GLY A 103 2.02 3.51 -3.85
N LEU A 104 1.57 2.88 -2.76
CA LEU A 104 0.38 2.02 -2.77
C LEU A 104 -0.90 2.78 -3.12
N GLU A 105 -1.10 3.98 -2.57
CA GLU A 105 -2.24 4.84 -2.91
C GLU A 105 -2.28 5.14 -4.41
N THR A 106 -1.13 5.48 -4.99
CA THR A 106 -0.99 5.76 -6.42
C THR A 106 -1.30 4.52 -7.26
N ALA A 107 -0.82 3.34 -6.83
CA ALA A 107 -1.10 2.08 -7.49
C ALA A 107 -2.60 1.73 -7.46
N LEU A 108 -3.28 1.93 -6.33
CA LEU A 108 -4.72 1.67 -6.18
C LEU A 108 -5.55 2.57 -7.09
N LEU A 109 -5.26 3.87 -7.12
CA LEU A 109 -5.93 4.81 -8.02
C LEU A 109 -5.70 4.47 -9.49
N SER A 110 -4.47 4.13 -9.85
CA SER A 110 -4.12 3.76 -11.22
C SER A 110 -4.84 2.49 -11.65
N ALA A 111 -4.91 1.49 -10.76
CA ALA A 111 -5.65 0.24 -11.01
C ALA A 111 -7.16 0.47 -11.12
N ALA A 112 -7.74 1.38 -10.33
CA ALA A 112 -9.17 1.71 -10.40
C ALA A 112 -9.56 2.54 -11.64
N ALA A 113 -8.60 3.26 -12.22
CA ALA A 113 -8.78 4.09 -13.41
C ALA A 113 -8.51 3.33 -14.72
N ALA A 114 -7.83 2.17 -14.65
CA ALA A 114 -7.54 1.36 -15.81
C ALA A 114 -8.85 0.85 -16.44
N PRO A 115 -9.14 1.18 -17.72
CA PRO A 115 -10.30 0.63 -18.41
C PRO A 115 -10.14 -0.90 -18.49
N GLY A 116 -11.20 -1.60 -18.07
CA GLY A 116 -11.24 -3.03 -17.78
C GLY A 116 -10.34 -3.94 -18.61
N GLY A 117 -9.51 -4.71 -17.89
CA GLY A 117 -9.29 -6.12 -18.22
C GLY A 117 -8.25 -6.42 -19.30
N CYS A 118 -7.03 -5.93 -19.15
CA CYS A 118 -5.90 -6.64 -19.76
C CYS A 118 -5.17 -7.43 -18.68
N ARG A 119 -5.57 -8.70 -18.50
CA ARG A 119 -4.80 -9.72 -17.76
C ARG A 119 -3.37 -9.87 -18.33
N ASN A 120 -3.08 -9.27 -19.50
CA ASN A 120 -1.85 -9.48 -20.29
C ASN A 120 -1.13 -8.17 -20.72
N ALA A 121 -1.55 -6.97 -20.32
CA ALA A 121 -0.92 -5.73 -20.86
C ALA A 121 0.46 -5.39 -20.28
N TRP A 122 0.95 -6.12 -19.27
CA TRP A 122 2.19 -5.80 -18.57
C TRP A 122 3.40 -6.66 -18.96
N THR A 123 3.28 -7.55 -19.96
CA THR A 123 4.35 -8.51 -20.31
C THR A 123 4.96 -8.39 -21.71
N GLU A 124 4.51 -7.51 -22.60
CA GLU A 124 5.10 -7.42 -23.96
C GLU A 124 5.37 -5.97 -24.38
N ASP A 125 6.47 -5.40 -23.89
CA ASP A 125 7.23 -4.38 -24.63
C ASP A 125 8.72 -4.78 -24.69
N ALA A 126 8.96 -5.97 -25.24
CA ALA A 126 10.29 -6.47 -25.53
C ALA A 126 10.28 -7.12 -26.92
N GLY A 127 10.18 -6.33 -27.99
CA GLY A 127 10.33 -6.91 -29.31
C GLY A 127 9.95 -6.10 -30.55
N THR A 128 10.22 -4.79 -30.60
CA THR A 128 10.25 -4.14 -31.93
C THR A 128 11.66 -4.31 -32.51
N ARG A 129 11.88 -5.37 -33.30
CA ARG A 129 13.01 -5.43 -34.24
C ARG A 129 12.56 -4.80 -35.56
N PRO A 130 13.28 -3.80 -36.11
CA PRO A 130 13.01 -3.33 -37.47
C PRO A 130 13.55 -4.37 -38.48
N GLN A 131 12.81 -4.52 -39.59
CA GLN A 131 13.32 -5.15 -40.82
C GLN A 131 14.23 -4.18 -41.56
#